data_AF-A0ABD0NYT4-F1
#
_entry.id   AF-A0ABD0NYT4-F1
#
_cell.length_a   1.000
_cell.length_b   1.000
_cell.length_c   1.000
_cell.angle_alpha   90.00
_cell.angle_beta   90.00
_cell.angle_gamma   90.00
#
_symmetry.space_group_name_H-M   'P 1'
#
loop_
_entity.id
_entity.type
_entity.pdbx_description
1 polymer ?
#
loop_
_entity_poly.entity_id
_entity_poly.type
_entity_poly.pdbx_seq_one_letter_code
_entity_poly.pdbx_strand_id
1 'polypeptide(L)' 'VYVFQDIDECEFSKEDLSDMVYRKLLCMYNSSLGKYVGFDELGIRNAERFNNQSWKMKERKEQVETV' A
#
# COMPACT_ATOMS: atom_id res chain seq x y z
N VAL A 1 15.34 -2.01 6.30
CA VAL A 1 13.89 -2.32 6.36
C VAL A 1 13.31 -1.91 5.02
N TYR A 2 12.76 -2.85 4.26
CA TYR A 2 12.11 -2.57 2.98
C TYR A 2 10.61 -2.38 3.20
N VAL A 3 10.04 -1.35 2.58
CA VAL A 3 8.61 -1.04 2.62
C VAL A 3 8.10 -0.91 1.20
N PHE A 4 7.09 -1.69 0.84
CA PHE A 4 6.33 -1.48 -0.39
C PHE A 4 4.99 -0.88 -0.03
N GLN A 5 4.65 0.28 -0.60
CA GLN A 5 3.41 0.99 -0.36
C GLN A 5 2.79 1.39 -1.70
N ASP A 6 1.46 1.28 -1.79
CA ASP A 6 0.69 1.75 -2.93
C ASP A 6 -0.22 2.89 -2.44
N ILE A 7 -0.01 4.08 -2.99
CA ILE A 7 -0.47 5.36 -2.46
C ILE A 7 -1.24 6.08 -3.58
N ASP A 8 -2.57 6.18 -3.50
CA ASP A 8 -3.34 7.04 -4.41
C ASP A 8 -3.47 8.42 -3.77
N GLU A 9 -2.58 9.36 -4.10
CA GLU A 9 -2.48 10.72 -3.55
C GLU A 9 -2.77 11.82 -4.59
N CYS A 10 -3.46 12.91 -4.22
CA CYS A 10 -3.73 14.04 -5.13
C CYS A 10 -3.85 15.29 -4.23
N GLU A 11 -3.65 16.56 -4.68
CA GLU A 11 -3.58 17.77 -3.79
C GLU A 11 -4.02 19.19 -4.26
N PHE A 12 -4.93 19.93 -3.54
CA PHE A 12 -5.69 21.16 -3.99
C PHE A 12 -5.81 22.43 -3.14
N SER A 13 -6.05 23.57 -3.82
CA SER A 13 -5.87 24.97 -3.41
C SER A 13 -6.68 26.08 -4.16
N LYS A 14 -7.61 25.81 -5.09
CA LYS A 14 -8.26 26.78 -6.01
C LYS A 14 -9.75 26.45 -6.18
N GLU A 15 -10.56 27.45 -6.55
CA GLU A 15 -12.03 27.40 -6.47
C GLU A 15 -12.75 26.63 -7.59
N ASP A 16 -12.21 26.60 -8.81
CA ASP A 16 -12.87 26.00 -9.98
C ASP A 16 -12.52 24.51 -10.22
N LEU A 17 -11.50 24.04 -9.51
CA LEU A 17 -11.17 22.67 -9.11
C LEU A 17 -10.08 22.85 -8.08
N SER A 18 -9.22 23.82 -8.33
CA SER A 18 -8.32 23.80 -9.52
C SER A 18 -7.51 22.55 -9.69
N ASP A 19 -7.45 21.86 -8.59
CA ASP A 19 -6.21 21.36 -8.12
C ASP A 19 -6.47 20.15 -7.26
N MET A 20 -7.69 19.61 -7.22
CA MET A 20 -8.19 18.53 -6.34
C MET A 20 -7.14 17.63 -5.64
N VAL A 21 -7.44 17.25 -4.39
CA VAL A 21 -6.64 16.38 -3.50
C VAL A 21 -7.24 14.98 -3.34
N TYR A 22 -6.49 13.90 -3.51
CA TYR A 22 -7.01 12.55 -3.40
C TYR A 22 -5.97 11.61 -2.81
N ARG A 23 -5.86 11.52 -1.47
CA ARG A 23 -4.85 10.74 -0.74
C ARG A 23 -5.33 9.39 -0.16
N LYS A 24 -4.63 8.28 -0.45
CA LYS A 24 -5.08 6.88 -0.24
C LYS A 24 -3.92 5.88 -0.27
N LEU A 25 -3.28 5.75 0.88
CA LEU A 25 -2.50 4.56 1.20
C LEU A 25 -3.42 3.57 1.93
N LEU A 26 -3.78 2.44 1.30
CA LEU A 26 -4.63 1.44 1.94
C LEU A 26 -3.85 0.43 2.78
N CYS A 27 -2.77 -0.11 2.22
CA CYS A 27 -1.93 -1.08 2.91
C CYS A 27 -0.50 -1.05 2.37
N MET A 28 0.46 -1.42 3.21
CA MET A 28 1.87 -1.54 2.84
C MET A 28 2.41 -2.93 3.19
N TYR A 29 3.34 -3.45 2.40
CA TYR A 29 4.13 -4.61 2.79
C TYR A 29 5.32 -4.14 3.65
N ASN A 30 5.40 -4.65 4.87
CA ASN A 30 6.50 -4.38 5.79
C ASN A 30 7.43 -5.60 5.82
N SER A 31 8.66 -5.46 5.32
CA SER A 31 9.60 -6.60 5.20
C SER A 31 10.07 -7.14 6.56
N SER A 32 10.07 -6.32 7.62
CA SER A 32 10.41 -6.78 8.97
C SER A 32 9.31 -7.66 9.57
N LEU A 33 8.06 -7.44 9.18
CA LEU A 33 6.92 -8.29 9.57
C LEU A 33 6.63 -9.40 8.55
N GLY A 34 7.21 -9.30 7.35
CA GLY A 34 7.02 -10.22 6.25
C GLY A 34 5.60 -10.25 5.68
N LYS A 35 4.80 -9.17 5.86
CA LYS A 35 3.37 -9.14 5.51
C LYS A 35 2.84 -7.75 5.17
N TYR A 36 1.69 -7.71 4.49
CA TYR A 36 0.89 -6.51 4.32
C TYR A 36 0.23 -6.09 5.64
N VAL A 37 0.25 -4.79 5.90
CA VAL A 37 -0.37 -4.10 7.03
C VAL A 37 -1.31 -3.05 6.46
N GLY A 38 -2.57 -3.08 6.87
CA GLY A 38 -3.59 -2.09 6.48
C GLY A 38 -3.67 -0.94 7.48
N PHE A 39 -4.07 0.24 7.01
CA PHE A 39 -4.16 1.46 7.83
C PHE A 39 -5.58 1.78 8.28
N ASP A 40 -6.58 1.36 7.51
CA ASP A 40 -8.01 1.50 7.79
C ASP A 40 -8.75 0.17 7.52
N GLU A 41 -10.06 0.10 7.75
CA GLU A 41 -10.84 -1.13 7.58
C GLU A 41 -10.73 -1.72 6.17
N LEU A 42 -10.75 -0.86 5.14
CA LEU A 42 -10.60 -1.27 3.76
C LEU A 42 -9.19 -1.80 3.49
N GLY A 43 -8.18 -1.12 4.00
CA GLY A 43 -6.78 -1.48 4.00
C GLY A 43 -6.50 -2.79 4.72
N ILE A 44 -7.16 -3.05 5.85
CA ILE A 44 -7.04 -4.30 6.61
C ILE A 44 -7.63 -5.45 5.81
N ARG A 45 -8.84 -5.30 5.26
CA ARG A 45 -9.46 -6.31 4.40
C ARG A 45 -8.61 -6.61 3.16
N ASN A 46 -8.01 -5.57 2.57
CA ASN A 46 -7.08 -5.73 1.45
C ASN A 46 -5.77 -6.39 1.86
N ALA A 47 -5.21 -6.03 3.02
CA ALA A 47 -4.01 -6.64 3.56
C ALA A 47 -4.23 -8.12 3.86
N GLU A 48 -5.34 -8.49 4.49
CA GLU A 48 -5.74 -9.89 4.72
C GLU A 48 -5.88 -10.65 3.41
N ARG A 49 -6.54 -10.05 2.41
CA ARG A 49 -6.66 -10.63 1.07
C ARG A 49 -5.29 -10.88 0.45
N PHE A 50 -4.38 -9.92 0.49
CA PHE A 50 -3.03 -10.04 -0.10
C PHE A 50 -2.15 -11.02 0.68
N ASN A 51 -2.23 -11.04 2.00
CA ASN A 51 -1.51 -11.99 2.85
C ASN A 51 -1.95 -13.44 2.57
N ASN A 52 -3.20 -13.65 2.17
CA ASN A 52 -3.73 -14.95 1.77
C ASN A 52 -3.42 -15.33 0.30
N GLN A 53 -2.80 -14.45 -0.48
CA GLN A 53 -2.38 -14.72 -1.86
C GLN A 53 -0.91 -15.14 -1.93
N SER A 54 -0.67 -16.45 -2.01
CA SER A 54 0.68 -17.05 -2.01
C SER A 54 1.61 -16.47 -3.08
N TRP A 55 1.11 -16.26 -4.29
CA TRP A 55 1.88 -15.69 -5.40
C TRP A 55 2.32 -14.25 -5.11
N LYS A 56 1.44 -13.43 -4.54
CA LYS A 56 1.71 -12.01 -4.23
C LYS A 56 2.72 -11.86 -3.09
N MET A 57 2.65 -12.75 -2.11
CA MET A 57 3.61 -12.81 -1.02
C MET A 57 4.99 -13.30 -1.47
N LYS A 58 5.02 -14.27 -2.41
CA LYS A 58 6.27 -14.71 -3.04
C LYS A 58 6.93 -13.57 -3.81
N GLU A 59 6.16 -12.87 -4.63
CA GLU A 59 6.64 -11.71 -5.40
C GLU A 59 7.27 -10.63 -4.49
N ARG A 60 6.62 -10.28 -3.36
CA ARG A 60 7.17 -9.29 -2.42
C ARG A 60 8.45 -9.75 -1.73
N LYS A 61 8.60 -11.05 -1.46
CA LYS A 61 9.86 -11.60 -0.92
C LYS A 61 10.99 -11.51 -1.94
N GLU A 62 10.74 -11.90 -3.18
CA GLU A 62 11.72 -11.80 -4.27
C GLU A 62 12.16 -10.35 -4.49
N GLN A 63 11.23 -9.39 -4.41
CA GLN A 63 11.55 -7.96 -4.50
C GLN A 63 12.48 -7.51 -3.37
N VAL A 64 12.24 -7.93 -2.12
CA VAL A 64 13.11 -7.59 -0.98
C VAL A 64 14.54 -8.11 -1.19
N GLU A 65 14.70 -9.29 -1.78
CA GLU A 65 16.02 -9.90 -2.02
C GLU A 65 16.84 -9.17 -3.11
N THR A 66 16.19 -8.35 -3.93
CA THR A 66 16.82 -7.61 -5.04
C THR A 66 17.16 -6.15 -4.74
N VAL A 67 16.92 -5.68 -3.52
CA VAL A 67 17.09 -4.26 -3.09
C VAL A 67 18.24 -4.09 -2.12
#